data_AF-A0A1X0DSR0-F1
#
_entry.id   AF-A0A1X0DSR0-F1
#
_cell.length_a   1.000
_cell.length_b   1.000
_cell.length_c   1.000
_cell.angle_alpha   90.00
_cell.angle_beta   90.00
_cell.angle_gamma   90.00
#
_symmetry.space_group_name_H-M   'P 1'
#
loop_
_entity.id
_entity.type
_entity.pdbx_description
1 polymer ?
#
loop_
_entity_poly.entity_id
_entity_poly.type
_entity_poly.pdbx_seq_one_letter_code
_entity_poly.pdbx_strand_id
1 'polypeptide(L)'
;MLAVDELRVSFPSWSRETLERHAISHAEDVAIERGHIPGDGPVDRLVVNMLRHEFTTYDETQTVAVHKAACEAIAARYGWLGPECERQVRQREQAERDAQLAVLAGLDEEAAARQWQHDRVAESRATIGALTVGMVVNATVKGHFREATVTKVGRSRVTVAFRLKSGAERTALVYARDVHPKSEAVAPDQ
;
A
#
# COMPACT_ATOMS: atom_id res chain seq x y z
N MET A 1 -6.86 32.04 2.54
CA MET A 1 -6.19 31.85 3.85
C MET A 1 -7.21 31.12 4.72
N LEU A 2 -7.15 29.79 4.75
CA LEU A 2 -8.02 29.00 5.63
C LEU A 2 -7.53 29.25 7.06
N ALA A 3 -8.46 29.53 7.97
CA ALA A 3 -8.14 29.72 9.38
C ALA A 3 -7.37 28.50 9.86
N VAL A 4 -6.22 28.72 10.47
CA VAL A 4 -5.56 27.66 11.24
C VAL A 4 -6.50 27.39 12.40
N ASP A 5 -7.15 26.23 12.43
CA ASP A 5 -7.99 25.86 13.57
C ASP A 5 -7.11 25.93 14.83
N GLU A 6 -7.50 26.82 15.73
CA GLU A 6 -6.70 27.19 16.88
C GLU A 6 -6.73 26.03 17.88
N LEU A 7 -5.55 25.48 18.18
CA LEU A 7 -5.40 24.47 19.22
C LEU A 7 -5.85 25.06 20.56
N ARG A 8 -6.91 24.51 21.15
CA ARG A 8 -7.33 24.84 22.52
C ARG A 8 -6.73 23.83 23.47
N VAL A 9 -6.22 24.32 24.61
CA VAL A 9 -5.60 23.49 25.65
C VAL A 9 -6.23 23.78 27.00
N SER A 10 -6.49 22.73 27.79
CA SER A 10 -7.05 22.84 29.14
C SER A 10 -6.41 21.82 30.07
N PHE A 11 -5.11 21.96 30.33
CA PHE A 11 -4.36 20.98 31.11
C PHE A 11 -4.69 21.01 32.61
N PRO A 12 -4.79 19.84 33.26
CA PRO A 12 -5.05 19.76 34.68
C PRO A 12 -3.83 20.19 35.52
N SER A 13 -4.06 20.65 36.75
CA SER A 13 -2.97 20.96 37.70
C SER A 13 -2.58 19.75 38.56
N TRP A 14 -2.63 18.55 37.98
CA TRP A 14 -2.34 17.30 38.67
C TRP A 14 -0.85 17.11 38.95
N SER A 15 -0.55 16.35 40.00
CA SER A 15 0.82 15.90 40.26
C SER A 15 1.26 14.91 39.19
N ARG A 16 2.58 14.69 39.10
CA ARG A 16 3.16 13.69 38.20
C ARG A 16 2.56 12.30 38.44
N GLU A 17 2.53 11.84 39.69
CA GLU A 17 1.99 10.53 40.05
C GLU A 17 0.51 10.38 39.66
N THR A 18 -0.29 11.44 39.83
CA THR A 18 -1.69 11.45 39.42
C THR A 18 -1.81 11.37 37.90
N LEU A 19 -1.01 12.12 37.14
CA LEU A 19 -0.99 12.04 35.67
C LEU A 19 -0.63 10.63 35.18
N GLU A 20 0.41 10.03 35.75
CA GLU A 20 0.87 8.69 35.38
C GLU A 20 -0.22 7.64 35.61
N ARG A 21 -0.87 7.67 36.78
CA ARG A 21 -1.95 6.75 37.13
C ARG A 21 -3.15 6.89 36.20
N HIS A 22 -3.58 8.13 35.93
CA HIS A 22 -4.69 8.39 35.01
C HIS A 22 -4.34 7.98 33.58
N ALA A 23 -3.10 8.20 33.13
CA ALA A 23 -2.66 7.84 31.80
C ALA A 23 -2.63 6.32 31.58
N ILE A 24 -2.22 5.55 32.60
CA ILE A 24 -2.26 4.09 32.57
C ILE A 24 -3.71 3.60 32.48
N SER A 25 -4.59 4.08 33.37
CA SER A 25 -6.01 3.72 33.35
C SER A 25 -6.67 4.06 32.01
N HIS A 26 -6.42 5.27 31.48
CA HIS A 26 -6.95 5.70 30.19
C HIS A 26 -6.44 4.82 29.04
N ALA A 27 -5.17 4.43 29.06
CA ALA A 27 -4.62 3.53 28.04
C ALA A 27 -5.23 2.13 28.10
N GLU A 28 -5.53 1.63 29.30
CA GLU A 28 -6.24 0.36 29.50
C GLU A 28 -7.67 0.43 28.95
N ASP A 29 -8.41 1.49 29.28
CA ASP A 29 -9.77 1.72 28.78
C ASP A 29 -9.81 1.76 27.25
N VAL A 30 -8.93 2.54 26.63
CA VAL A 30 -8.82 2.63 25.16
C VAL A 30 -8.43 1.30 24.53
N ALA A 31 -7.56 0.52 25.17
CA ALA A 31 -7.17 -0.80 24.66
C ALA A 31 -8.35 -1.78 24.70
N ILE A 32 -9.10 -1.81 25.80
CA ILE A 32 -10.31 -2.62 25.96
C ILE A 32 -11.35 -2.26 24.88
N GLU A 33 -11.63 -0.96 24.70
CA GLU A 33 -12.57 -0.48 23.69
C GLU A 33 -12.18 -0.91 22.26
N ARG A 34 -10.88 -0.93 21.96
CA ARG A 34 -10.34 -1.30 20.63
C ARG A 34 -10.12 -2.80 20.46
N GLY A 35 -10.41 -3.62 21.47
CA GLY A 35 -10.15 -5.07 21.42
C GLY A 35 -8.66 -5.42 21.38
N HIS A 36 -7.81 -4.60 22.00
CA HIS A 36 -6.37 -4.78 22.08
C HIS A 36 -5.94 -5.08 23.52
N ILE A 37 -4.79 -5.75 23.66
CA ILE A 37 -4.12 -5.88 24.96
C ILE A 37 -3.49 -4.52 25.28
N PRO A 38 -3.64 -3.97 26.51
CA PRO A 38 -3.00 -2.71 26.91
C PRO A 38 -1.51 -2.73 26.57
N GLY A 39 -1.03 -1.67 25.93
CA GLY A 39 0.37 -1.58 25.50
C GLY A 39 1.32 -1.33 26.67
N ASP A 40 2.46 -2.00 26.66
CA ASP A 40 3.58 -1.88 27.62
C ASP A 40 4.46 -0.63 27.41
N GLY A 41 3.87 0.45 26.89
CA GLY A 41 4.60 1.66 26.55
C GLY A 41 5.19 2.37 27.77
N PRO A 42 6.29 3.14 27.60
CA PRO A 42 6.80 4.01 28.65
C PRO A 42 5.69 4.94 29.18
N VAL A 43 5.58 5.11 30.49
CA VAL A 43 4.50 5.88 31.12
C VAL A 43 4.41 7.31 30.57
N ASP A 44 5.54 7.97 30.35
CA ASP A 44 5.63 9.31 29.74
C ASP A 44 4.87 9.39 28.40
N ARG A 45 4.96 8.33 27.58
CA ARG A 45 4.25 8.24 26.31
C ARG A 45 2.74 8.18 26.53
N LEU A 46 2.30 7.41 27.53
CA LEU A 46 0.87 7.31 27.89
C LEU A 46 0.36 8.67 28.37
N VAL A 47 1.15 9.38 29.20
CA VAL A 47 0.79 10.70 29.72
C VAL A 47 0.66 11.72 28.60
N VAL A 48 1.63 11.82 27.68
CA VAL A 48 1.54 12.72 26.53
C VAL A 48 0.35 12.37 25.64
N ASN A 49 0.09 11.09 25.43
CA ASN A 49 -1.05 10.63 24.63
C ASN A 49 -2.38 11.05 25.26
N MET A 50 -2.60 10.72 26.53
CA MET A 50 -3.80 11.13 27.27
C MET A 50 -3.96 12.65 27.27
N LEU A 51 -2.90 13.40 27.60
CA LEU A 51 -2.97 14.87 27.65
C LEU A 51 -3.35 15.49 26.30
N ARG A 52 -2.85 14.94 25.20
CA ARG A 52 -3.19 15.40 23.86
C ARG A 52 -4.64 15.09 23.49
N HIS A 53 -5.13 13.89 23.76
CA HIS A 53 -6.47 13.47 23.35
C HIS A 53 -7.58 14.02 24.26
N GLU A 54 -7.37 14.06 25.58
CA GLU A 54 -8.41 14.44 26.54
C GLU A 54 -8.46 15.94 26.84
N PHE A 55 -7.32 16.64 26.72
CA PHE A 55 -7.18 18.02 27.20
C PHE A 55 -6.81 19.01 26.11
N THR A 56 -6.86 18.60 24.84
CA THR A 56 -6.69 19.49 23.70
C THR A 56 -7.71 19.20 22.59
N THR A 57 -7.93 20.17 21.70
CA THR A 57 -8.76 19.96 20.49
C THR A 57 -8.01 19.23 19.37
N TYR A 58 -6.91 18.53 19.68
CA TYR A 58 -6.09 17.82 18.69
C TYR A 58 -6.91 16.86 17.81
N ASP A 59 -7.89 16.17 18.39
CA ASP A 59 -8.70 15.19 17.65
C ASP A 59 -9.66 15.81 16.62
N GLU A 60 -9.91 17.11 16.72
CA GLU A 60 -10.68 17.83 15.71
C GLU A 60 -9.88 18.01 14.42
N THR A 61 -8.54 18.15 14.51
CA THR A 61 -7.67 18.41 13.35
C THR A 61 -6.25 17.86 13.58
N GLN A 62 -6.05 16.57 13.27
CA GLN A 62 -4.81 15.83 13.55
C GLN A 62 -3.66 16.07 12.54
N THR A 63 -3.42 17.33 12.18
CA THR A 63 -2.28 17.70 11.31
C THR A 63 -0.95 17.64 12.05
N VAL A 64 0.17 17.59 11.32
CA VAL A 64 1.52 17.66 11.92
C VAL A 64 1.72 18.96 12.72
N ALA A 65 1.20 20.08 12.22
CA ALA A 65 1.30 21.38 12.89
C ALA A 65 0.55 21.40 14.23
N VAL A 66 -0.68 20.88 14.27
CA VAL A 66 -1.47 20.79 15.50
C VAL A 66 -0.86 19.78 16.48
N HIS A 67 -0.32 18.66 15.98
CA HIS A 67 0.41 17.70 16.80
C HIS A 67 1.61 18.36 17.50
N LYS A 68 2.41 19.12 16.74
CA LYS A 68 3.57 19.85 17.26
C LYS A 68 3.15 20.89 18.29
N ALA A 69 2.13 21.69 18.00
CA ALA A 69 1.62 22.68 18.94
C ALA A 69 1.12 22.04 20.26
N ALA A 70 0.44 20.88 20.18
CA ALA A 70 0.00 20.16 21.37
C ALA A 70 1.18 19.64 22.20
N CYS A 71 2.19 19.06 21.55
CA CYS A 71 3.42 18.60 22.21
C CYS A 71 4.21 19.76 22.84
N GLU A 72 4.31 20.91 22.17
CA GLU A 72 4.96 22.11 22.72
C GLU A 72 4.21 22.64 23.95
N ALA A 73 2.87 22.68 23.90
CA ALA A 73 2.05 23.11 25.04
C ALA A 73 2.18 22.15 26.24
N ILE A 74 2.21 20.83 26.00
CA ILE A 74 2.43 19.82 27.04
C ILE A 74 3.81 19.98 27.67
N ALA A 75 4.86 20.10 26.85
CA ALA A 75 6.24 20.28 27.33
C ALA A 75 6.41 21.57 28.14
N ALA A 76 5.76 22.67 27.72
CA ALA A 76 5.78 23.93 28.45
C ALA A 76 5.13 23.82 29.84
N ARG A 77 4.03 23.07 29.96
CA ARG A 77 3.32 22.86 31.24
C ARG A 77 4.02 21.84 32.14
N TYR A 78 4.54 20.77 31.55
CA TYR A 78 5.10 19.61 32.24
C TYR A 78 6.51 19.34 31.72
N GLY A 79 7.49 20.15 32.16
CA GLY A 79 8.85 20.14 31.58
C GLY A 79 9.55 18.78 31.49
N TRP A 80 9.24 17.84 32.39
CA TRP A 80 9.80 16.48 32.35
C TRP A 80 9.34 15.65 31.14
N LEU A 81 8.22 16.02 30.49
CA LEU A 81 7.70 15.39 29.28
C LEU A 81 8.34 15.93 27.99
N GLY A 82 9.22 16.93 28.07
CA GLY A 82 9.87 17.53 26.90
C GLY A 82 10.53 16.51 25.96
N PRO A 83 11.38 15.59 26.46
CA PRO A 83 12.03 14.58 25.62
C PRO A 83 11.05 13.65 24.90
N GLU A 84 9.94 13.28 25.56
CA GLU A 84 8.87 12.48 24.96
C GLU A 84 8.15 13.25 23.85
N CYS A 85 7.80 14.51 24.12
CA CYS A 85 7.15 15.39 23.16
C CYS A 85 8.00 15.58 21.90
N GLU A 86 9.31 15.84 22.06
CA GLU A 86 10.25 15.95 20.93
C GLU A 86 10.37 14.64 20.14
N ARG A 87 10.33 13.49 20.81
CA ARG A 87 10.33 12.19 20.13
C ARG A 87 9.07 12.00 19.29
N GLN A 88 7.89 12.31 19.83
CA GLN A 88 6.62 12.15 19.11
C GLN A 88 6.51 13.10 17.91
N VAL A 89 6.95 14.35 18.04
CA VAL A 89 7.01 15.30 16.92
C VAL A 89 7.89 14.78 15.79
N ARG A 90 9.12 14.34 16.10
CA ARG A 90 10.03 13.76 15.08
C ARG A 90 9.44 12.53 14.40
N GLN A 91 8.80 11.65 15.16
CA GLN A 91 8.13 10.47 14.60
C GLN A 91 6.98 10.86 13.67
N ARG A 92 6.18 11.86 14.04
CA ARG A 92 5.07 12.36 13.22
C ARG A 92 5.55 13.01 11.93
N GLU A 93 6.61 13.82 11.98
CA GLU A 93 7.24 14.43 10.81
C GLU A 93 7.89 13.40 9.88
N GLN A 94 8.48 12.33 10.44
CA GLN A 94 9.01 11.23 9.64
C GLN A 94 7.88 10.46 8.94
N ALA A 95 6.82 10.11 9.66
CA ALA A 95 5.68 9.38 9.09
C ALA A 95 4.99 10.16 7.96
N GLU A 96 4.87 11.49 8.07
CA GLU A 96 4.34 12.33 7.00
C GLU A 96 5.23 12.27 5.74
N ARG A 97 6.55 12.37 5.90
CA ARG A 97 7.50 12.26 4.79
C ARG A 97 7.45 10.89 4.12
N ASP A 98 7.41 9.82 4.93
CA ASP A 98 7.33 8.45 4.43
C ASP A 98 6.02 8.20 3.66
N ALA A 99 4.90 8.73 4.16
CA ALA A 99 3.61 8.65 3.48
C ALA A 99 3.64 9.37 2.11
N GLN A 100 4.24 10.56 2.04
CA GLN A 100 4.38 11.30 0.78
C GLN A 100 5.27 10.55 -0.22
N LEU A 101 6.37 9.96 0.22
CA LEU A 101 7.24 9.14 -0.62
C LEU A 101 6.52 7.88 -1.13
N ALA A 102 5.72 7.23 -0.30
CA ALA A 102 4.93 6.07 -0.69
C ALA A 102 3.89 6.41 -1.76
N VAL A 103 3.23 7.58 -1.66
CA VAL A 103 2.31 8.06 -2.69
C VAL A 103 3.02 8.27 -4.02
N LEU A 104 4.18 8.93 -4.01
CA LEU A 104 4.97 9.16 -5.23
C LEU A 104 5.42 7.84 -5.87
N ALA A 105 5.92 6.89 -5.07
CA ALA A 105 6.31 5.58 -5.56
C ALA A 105 5.12 4.83 -6.20
N GLY A 106 3.92 4.90 -5.59
CA GLY A 106 2.71 4.31 -6.15
C GLY A 106 2.33 4.92 -7.51
N LEU A 107 2.46 6.24 -7.67
CA LEU A 107 2.20 6.91 -8.94
C LEU A 107 3.18 6.49 -10.05
N ASP A 108 4.46 6.33 -9.71
CA ASP A 108 5.49 5.86 -10.64
C ASP A 108 5.24 4.41 -11.07
N GLU A 109 4.86 3.53 -10.13
CA GLU A 109 4.47 2.15 -10.43
C GLU A 109 3.24 2.08 -11.34
N GLU A 110 2.22 2.90 -11.09
CA GLU A 110 1.04 2.99 -11.95
C GLU A 110 1.37 3.50 -13.35
N ALA A 111 2.26 4.51 -13.47
CA ALA A 111 2.74 5.01 -14.75
C ALA A 111 3.52 3.92 -15.51
N ALA A 112 4.44 3.22 -14.84
CA ALA A 112 5.20 2.13 -15.42
C ALA A 112 4.30 0.97 -15.87
N ALA A 113 3.29 0.59 -15.07
CA ALA A 113 2.32 -0.44 -15.41
C ALA A 113 1.48 -0.06 -16.64
N ARG A 114 1.05 1.21 -16.73
CA ARG A 114 0.33 1.74 -17.90
C ARG A 114 1.20 1.71 -19.16
N GLN A 115 2.46 2.13 -19.05
CA GLN A 115 3.40 2.12 -20.16
C GLN A 115 3.69 0.68 -20.63
N TRP A 116 4.00 -0.22 -19.71
CA TRP A 116 4.22 -1.63 -20.00
C TRP A 116 2.99 -2.27 -20.69
N GLN A 117 1.78 -1.95 -20.22
CA GLN A 117 0.55 -2.43 -20.83
C GLN A 117 0.36 -1.88 -22.25
N HIS A 118 0.67 -0.60 -22.47
CA HIS A 118 0.62 0.04 -23.79
C HIS A 118 1.57 -0.66 -24.77
N ASP A 119 2.83 -0.85 -24.37
CA ASP A 119 3.87 -1.45 -25.22
C ASP A 119 3.54 -2.91 -25.55
N ARG A 120 3.04 -3.67 -24.57
CA ARG A 120 2.54 -5.03 -24.80
C ARG A 120 1.41 -5.09 -25.82
N VAL A 121 0.47 -4.15 -25.76
CA VAL A 121 -0.64 -4.09 -26.72
C VAL A 121 -0.12 -3.71 -28.11
N ALA A 122 0.81 -2.76 -28.21
CA ALA A 122 1.41 -2.33 -29.47
C ALA A 122 2.15 -3.47 -30.16
N GLU A 123 3.05 -4.17 -29.45
CA GLU A 123 3.75 -5.34 -29.97
C GLU A 123 2.78 -6.46 -30.36
N SER A 124 1.76 -6.72 -29.53
CA SER A 124 0.77 -7.76 -29.85
C SER A 124 0.00 -7.45 -31.14
N ARG A 125 -0.32 -6.18 -31.41
CA ARG A 125 -0.97 -5.77 -32.65
C ARG A 125 -0.06 -5.99 -33.86
N ALA A 126 1.25 -5.84 -33.71
CA ALA A 126 2.21 -6.15 -34.77
C ALA A 126 2.29 -7.65 -35.05
N THR A 127 2.26 -8.49 -34.01
CA THR A 127 2.32 -9.96 -34.15
C THR A 127 1.02 -10.60 -34.64
N ILE A 128 -0.14 -10.00 -34.33
CA ILE A 128 -1.42 -10.70 -34.52
C ILE A 128 -1.74 -11.06 -35.97
N GLY A 129 -1.22 -10.30 -36.93
CA GLY A 129 -1.43 -10.56 -38.36
C GLY A 129 -0.79 -11.88 -38.83
N ALA A 130 0.16 -12.43 -38.08
CA ALA A 130 0.81 -13.71 -38.38
C ALA A 130 0.08 -14.91 -37.77
N LEU A 131 -1.00 -14.70 -36.98
CA LEU A 131 -1.71 -15.77 -36.28
C LEU A 131 -3.08 -16.03 -36.91
N THR A 132 -3.43 -17.30 -37.07
CA THR A 132 -4.73 -17.74 -37.60
C THR A 132 -5.38 -18.79 -36.71
N VAL A 133 -6.70 -18.91 -36.78
CA VAL A 133 -7.44 -19.96 -36.05
C VAL A 133 -7.03 -21.34 -36.60
N GLY A 134 -6.81 -22.30 -35.72
CA GLY A 134 -6.33 -23.64 -36.02
C GLY A 134 -4.80 -23.78 -36.02
N MET A 135 -4.05 -22.67 -35.95
CA MET A 135 -2.59 -22.71 -35.89
C MET A 135 -2.10 -23.31 -34.57
N VAL A 136 -1.14 -24.24 -34.66
CA VAL A 136 -0.41 -24.76 -33.50
C VAL A 136 0.70 -23.80 -33.13
N VAL A 137 0.72 -23.38 -31.87
CA VAL A 137 1.59 -22.35 -31.35
C VAL A 137 2.17 -22.77 -30.01
N ASN A 138 3.29 -22.15 -29.64
CA ASN A 138 3.76 -22.16 -28.28
C ASN A 138 3.34 -20.87 -27.58
N ALA A 139 2.71 -20.99 -26.41
CA ALA A 139 2.21 -19.87 -25.64
C ALA A 139 2.65 -19.95 -24.17
N THR A 140 2.93 -18.80 -23.56
CA THR A 140 3.15 -18.71 -22.11
C THR A 140 1.82 -18.44 -21.39
N VAL A 141 1.30 -19.43 -20.68
CA VAL A 141 0.04 -19.35 -19.92
C VAL A 141 0.34 -19.42 -18.44
N LYS A 142 0.04 -18.34 -17.69
CA LYS A 142 0.32 -18.22 -16.24
C LYS A 142 1.78 -18.60 -15.90
N GLY A 143 2.73 -18.15 -16.70
CA GLY A 143 4.16 -18.44 -16.51
C GLY A 143 4.62 -19.82 -16.99
N HIS A 144 3.73 -20.67 -17.51
CA HIS A 144 4.09 -21.97 -18.05
C HIS A 144 4.06 -21.96 -19.58
N PHE A 145 5.14 -22.44 -20.20
CA PHE A 145 5.20 -22.67 -21.63
C PHE A 145 4.35 -23.89 -22.01
N ARG A 146 3.44 -23.72 -22.97
CA ARG A 146 2.51 -24.76 -23.42
C ARG A 146 2.39 -24.73 -24.94
N GLU A 147 2.38 -25.91 -25.53
CA GLU A 147 1.84 -26.09 -26.87
C GLU A 147 0.32 -25.94 -26.82
N ALA A 148 -0.22 -25.13 -27.72
CA ALA A 148 -1.63 -24.79 -27.76
C ALA A 148 -2.09 -24.58 -29.21
N THR A 149 -3.39 -24.66 -29.44
CA THR A 149 -4.00 -24.34 -30.74
C THR A 149 -4.78 -23.04 -30.62
N VAL A 150 -4.60 -22.12 -31.56
CA VAL A 150 -5.35 -20.86 -31.59
C VAL A 150 -6.81 -21.16 -31.93
N THR A 151 -7.75 -20.79 -31.05
CA THR A 151 -9.20 -20.99 -31.26
C THR A 151 -9.92 -19.69 -31.61
N LYS A 152 -9.34 -18.54 -31.26
CA LYS A 152 -9.89 -17.22 -31.61
C LYS A 152 -8.79 -16.18 -31.74
N VAL A 153 -8.86 -15.34 -32.77
CA VAL A 153 -7.97 -14.20 -32.97
C VAL A 153 -8.74 -12.90 -32.72
N GLY A 154 -8.24 -12.07 -31.79
CA GLY A 154 -8.76 -10.73 -31.50
C GLY A 154 -7.90 -9.63 -32.12
N ARG A 155 -7.95 -8.42 -31.54
CA ARG A 155 -7.13 -7.27 -31.99
C ARG A 155 -5.71 -7.24 -31.43
N SER A 156 -5.51 -7.72 -30.20
CA SER A 156 -4.20 -7.78 -29.53
C SER A 156 -4.02 -9.04 -28.69
N ARG A 157 -5.04 -9.90 -28.64
CA ARG A 157 -5.07 -11.12 -27.85
C ARG A 157 -5.63 -12.25 -28.67
N VAL A 158 -5.19 -13.45 -28.36
CA VAL A 158 -5.67 -14.69 -28.95
C VAL A 158 -6.16 -15.63 -27.85
N THR A 159 -7.21 -16.39 -28.14
CA THR A 159 -7.63 -17.50 -27.29
C THR A 159 -6.92 -18.75 -27.79
N VAL A 160 -6.27 -19.47 -26.88
CA VAL A 160 -5.57 -20.72 -27.18
C VAL A 160 -6.16 -21.86 -26.35
N ALA A 161 -6.31 -23.03 -26.96
CA ALA A 161 -6.69 -24.26 -26.30
C ALA A 161 -5.45 -25.13 -26.09
N PHE A 162 -5.26 -25.65 -24.87
CA PHE A 162 -4.12 -26.48 -24.50
C PHE A 162 -4.56 -27.63 -23.59
N ARG A 163 -3.77 -28.70 -23.58
CA ARG A 163 -4.00 -29.84 -22.70
C ARG A 163 -3.10 -29.79 -21.48
N LEU A 164 -3.68 -30.10 -20.32
CA LEU A 164 -2.94 -30.33 -19.09
C LEU A 164 -2.29 -31.72 -19.12
N LYS A 165 -1.32 -31.95 -18.22
CA LYS A 165 -0.73 -33.29 -18.01
C LYS A 165 -1.79 -34.36 -17.66
N SER A 166 -2.90 -33.96 -17.05
CA SER A 166 -4.03 -34.83 -16.75
C SER A 166 -4.90 -35.19 -17.96
N GLY A 167 -4.59 -34.67 -19.15
CA GLY A 167 -5.40 -34.84 -20.37
C GLY A 167 -6.58 -33.87 -20.47
N ALA A 168 -6.93 -33.15 -19.41
CA ALA A 168 -7.99 -32.15 -19.44
C ALA A 168 -7.64 -30.98 -20.36
N GLU A 169 -8.59 -30.57 -21.20
CA GLU A 169 -8.46 -29.42 -22.08
C GLU A 169 -8.88 -28.13 -21.38
N ARG A 170 -8.12 -27.07 -21.61
CA ARG A 170 -8.37 -25.72 -21.06
C ARG A 170 -8.14 -24.68 -22.13
N THR A 171 -8.80 -23.54 -21.98
CA THR A 171 -8.56 -22.36 -22.80
C THR A 171 -7.95 -21.24 -21.98
N ALA A 172 -7.14 -20.41 -22.62
CA ALA A 172 -6.61 -19.19 -22.04
C ALA A 172 -6.64 -18.05 -23.06
N LEU A 173 -6.92 -16.84 -22.58
CA LEU A 173 -6.74 -15.62 -23.34
C LEU A 173 -5.34 -15.07 -23.07
N VAL A 174 -4.51 -14.97 -24.10
CA VAL A 174 -3.12 -14.51 -24.02
C VAL A 174 -2.86 -13.38 -25.00
N TYR A 175 -1.84 -12.56 -24.75
CA TYR A 175 -1.40 -11.55 -25.71
C TYR A 175 -0.72 -12.21 -26.90
N ALA A 176 -0.94 -11.66 -28.09
CA ALA A 176 -0.36 -12.23 -29.31
C ALA A 176 1.18 -12.20 -29.30
N ARG A 177 1.81 -11.23 -28.63
CA ARG A 177 3.29 -11.19 -28.48
C ARG A 177 3.88 -12.37 -27.70
N ASP A 178 3.07 -13.06 -26.87
CA ASP A 178 3.54 -14.21 -26.08
C ASP A 178 3.26 -15.55 -26.78
N VAL A 179 2.88 -15.48 -28.05
CA VAL A 179 2.50 -16.62 -28.87
C VAL A 179 3.45 -16.68 -30.06
N HIS A 180 4.11 -17.81 -30.20
CA HIS A 180 5.05 -18.05 -31.28
C HIS A 180 4.54 -19.23 -32.13
N PRO A 181 4.51 -19.11 -33.46
CA PRO A 181 4.26 -20.26 -34.33
C PRO A 181 5.20 -21.39 -33.96
N LYS A 182 4.67 -22.62 -33.87
CA LYS A 182 5.53 -23.79 -33.72
C LYS A 182 6.25 -23.97 -35.05
N SER A 183 7.53 -23.62 -35.11
CA SER A 183 8.35 -23.85 -36.29
C SER A 183 8.26 -25.33 -36.66
N GLU A 184 7.79 -25.63 -37.87
CA GLU A 184 7.88 -26.98 -38.41
C GLU A 184 9.36 -27.37 -38.44
N ALA A 185 9.68 -28.49 -37.77
CA ALA A 185 10.95 -29.14 -38.04
C ALA A 185 10.93 -29.52 -39.53
N VAL A 186 11.77 -28.86 -40.33
CA VAL A 186 12.11 -29.32 -41.66
C VAL A 186 12.62 -30.75 -41.48
N ALA A 187 11.87 -31.73 -41.98
CA ALA A 187 12.31 -33.11 -42.00
C ALA A 187 13.65 -33.16 -42.77
N PRO A 188 14.69 -33.84 -42.26
CA PRO A 188 15.87 -34.07 -43.08
C PRO A 188 15.43 -34.92 -44.27
N ASP A 189 15.65 -34.38 -45.47
CA ASP A 189 15.46 -35.10 -46.73
C ASP A 189 16.18 -36.46 -46.67
N GLN A 190 15.49 -37.47 -47.20
CA GLN A 190 15.90 -38.87 -47.25
C GLN A 190 17.13 -39.09 -48.13
#